data_AF-A0A438HJB1-F1
#
_entry.id   AF-A0A438HJB1-F1
#
_cell.length_a   1.000
_cell.length_b   1.000
_cell.length_c   1.000
_cell.angle_alpha   90.00
_cell.angle_beta   90.00
_cell.angle_gamma   90.00
#
_symmetry.space_group_name_H-M   'P 1'
#
loop_
_entity.id
_entity.type
_entity.pdbx_description
1 polymer ?
#
loop_
_entity_poly.entity_id
_entity_poly.type
_entity_poly.pdbx_seq_one_letter_code
_entity_poly.pdbx_strand_id
1 'polypeptide(L)'
;MFIKHSSDGRIVVLIVYVDNIILTGDDVSEMNQLKRCSTSEFEIKDLGPLRYFFGMKVAQSKKGIVVSQEKYVLDILKEIGMSNCRPVDTLMDHNQKLRDIKKGDPIDKAQY
;
A
#
# COMPACT_ATOMS: atom_id res chain seq x y z
N MET A 1 -2.04 11.41 3.93
CA MET A 1 -0.74 11.27 3.26
C MET A 1 0.02 12.56 3.47
N PHE A 2 1.27 12.48 3.91
CA PHE A 2 2.16 13.62 4.11
C PHE A 2 3.37 13.46 3.19
N ILE A 3 3.84 14.56 2.62
CA ILE A 3 4.99 14.59 1.71
C ILE A 3 5.97 15.63 2.23
N LYS A 4 7.23 15.24 2.39
CA LYS A 4 8.35 16.13 2.71
C LYS A 4 9.26 16.19 1.50
N HIS A 5 9.57 17.40 1.06
CA HIS A 5 10.55 17.66 0.01
C HIS A 5 11.89 18.05 0.65
N SER A 6 12.96 17.37 0.24
CA SER A 6 14.33 17.74 0.57
C SER A 6 14.80 18.88 -0.34
N SER A 7 15.81 19.64 0.10
CA SER A 7 16.37 20.77 -0.67
C SER A 7 17.01 20.36 -2.00
N ASP A 8 17.38 19.09 -2.14
CA ASP A 8 17.95 18.49 -3.35
C ASP A 8 16.90 17.84 -4.27
N GLY A 9 15.61 18.04 -3.97
CA GLY A 9 14.49 17.57 -4.79
C GLY A 9 14.01 16.16 -4.48
N ARG A 10 14.65 15.45 -3.53
CA ARG A 10 14.17 14.15 -3.05
C ARG A 10 12.87 14.30 -2.25
N ILE A 11 12.15 13.21 -2.14
CA ILE A 11 10.87 13.13 -1.46
C ILE A 11 10.85 12.01 -0.42
N VAL A 12 10.19 12.30 0.69
CA VAL A 12 9.74 11.30 1.64
C VAL A 12 8.23 11.40 1.79
N VAL A 13 7.56 10.26 1.69
CA VAL A 13 6.12 10.10 1.75
C VAL A 13 5.77 9.26 2.97
N LEU A 14 4.90 9.80 3.82
CA LEU A 14 4.34 9.14 4.99
C LEU A 14 2.83 8.93 4.76
N ILE A 15 2.41 7.68 4.76
CA ILE A 15 1.00 7.29 4.67
C ILE A 15 0.60 6.72 6.02
N VAL A 16 -0.38 7.35 6.67
CA VAL A 16 -0.91 6.92 7.95
C VAL A 16 -2.32 6.39 7.72
N TYR A 17 -2.58 5.16 8.17
CA TYR A 17 -3.91 4.57 8.20
C TYR A 17 -4.13 3.90 9.55
N VAL A 18 -5.04 4.46 10.36
CA VAL A 18 -5.37 4.00 11.72
C VAL A 18 -4.07 3.69 12.48
N ASP A 19 -3.78 2.43 12.79
CA ASP A 19 -2.59 2.01 13.55
C ASP A 19 -1.35 1.71 12.68
N ASN A 20 -1.47 1.76 11.35
CA ASN A 20 -0.39 1.39 10.44
C ASN A 20 0.20 2.62 9.74
N ILE A 21 1.52 2.66 9.66
CA ILE A 21 2.28 3.70 8.99
C ILE A 21 3.12 3.07 7.88
N ILE A 22 3.00 3.59 6.68
CA ILE A 22 3.88 3.28 5.55
C ILE A 22 4.78 4.49 5.30
N LEU A 23 6.09 4.24 5.30
CA LEU A 23 7.11 5.22 4.97
C LEU A 23 7.81 4.80 3.68
N THR A 24 7.84 5.67 2.69
CA THR A 24 8.49 5.44 1.39
C THR A 24 9.12 6.73 0.86
N GLY A 25 10.05 6.64 -0.08
CA GLY A 25 10.78 7.81 -0.60
C GLY A 25 12.10 7.43 -1.25
N ASP A 26 12.76 8.42 -1.83
CA ASP A 26 14.11 8.31 -2.42
C ASP A 26 15.20 8.95 -1.54
N ASP A 27 14.83 9.57 -0.42
CA ASP A 27 15.75 10.01 0.64
C ASP A 27 15.80 9.04 1.81
N VAL A 28 16.75 8.09 1.74
CA VAL A 28 16.96 7.08 2.79
C VAL A 28 17.42 7.71 4.11
N SER A 29 18.13 8.83 4.07
CA SER A 29 18.63 9.49 5.29
C SER A 29 17.47 10.10 6.07
N GLU A 30 16.63 10.86 5.39
CA GLU A 30 15.43 11.47 5.96
C GLU A 30 14.42 10.41 6.42
N MET A 31 14.22 9.33 5.64
CA MET A 31 13.39 8.21 6.09
C MET A 31 13.91 7.61 7.41
N ASN A 32 15.21 7.39 7.55
CA ASN A 32 15.79 6.87 8.79
C ASN A 32 15.66 7.85 9.96
N GLN A 33 15.77 9.16 9.70
CA GLN A 33 15.54 10.18 10.71
C GLN A 33 14.09 10.20 11.18
N LEU A 34 13.13 10.11 10.25
CA LEU A 34 11.71 10.02 10.56
C LEU A 34 11.38 8.76 11.36
N LYS A 35 11.93 7.60 10.98
CA LYS A 35 11.77 6.37 11.77
C LYS A 35 12.23 6.54 13.22
N ARG A 36 13.41 7.13 13.43
CA ARG A 36 13.96 7.37 14.78
C ARG A 36 13.10 8.34 15.58
N CYS A 37 12.69 9.45 14.97
CA CYS A 37 11.80 10.43 15.59
C CYS A 37 10.46 9.78 15.98
N SER A 38 9.85 9.04 15.05
CA SER A 38 8.60 8.31 15.27
C SER A 38 8.71 7.28 16.39
N THR A 39 9.82 6.55 16.50
CA THR A 39 10.03 5.55 17.57
C THR A 39 10.34 6.21 18.93
N SER A 40 10.86 7.43 18.92
CA SER A 40 11.16 8.20 20.15
C SER A 40 9.92 8.85 20.74
N GLU A 41 9.06 9.43 19.89
CA GLU A 41 7.88 10.18 20.30
C GLU A 41 6.64 9.28 20.45
N PHE A 42 6.60 8.15 19.73
CA PHE A 42 5.48 7.22 19.74
C PHE A 42 5.99 5.79 19.91
N GLU A 43 5.17 4.91 20.50
CA GLU A 43 5.44 3.47 20.57
C GLU A 43 5.24 2.78 19.21
N ILE A 44 5.99 3.22 18.19
CA ILE A 44 5.94 2.66 16.85
C ILE A 44 7.02 1.58 16.71
N LYS A 45 6.62 0.42 16.19
CA LYS A 45 7.53 -0.68 15.85
C LYS A 45 7.84 -0.68 14.36
N ASP A 46 9.13 -0.67 13.99
CA ASP A 46 9.52 -0.92 12.60
C ASP A 46 9.30 -2.39 12.24
N LEU A 47 8.42 -2.64 11.28
CA LEU A 47 8.11 -3.97 10.75
C LEU A 47 9.01 -4.35 9.56
N GLY A 48 9.90 -3.45 9.15
CA GLY A 48 10.78 -3.62 7.99
C GLY A 48 10.08 -3.36 6.66
N PRO A 49 10.53 -3.99 5.56
CA PRO A 49 9.94 -3.80 4.24
C PRO A 49 8.46 -4.19 4.21
N LEU A 50 7.65 -3.40 3.49
CA LEU A 50 6.22 -3.65 3.31
C LEU A 50 5.99 -5.02 2.64
N ARG A 51 5.52 -5.98 3.43
CA ARG A 51 5.17 -7.35 3.01
C ARG A 51 3.68 -7.63 3.08
N TYR A 52 3.00 -7.03 4.06
CA TYR A 52 1.57 -7.19 4.29
C TYR A 52 0.97 -5.85 4.70
N PHE A 53 -0.17 -5.50 4.12
CA PHE A 53 -0.97 -4.32 4.48
C PHE A 53 -2.44 -4.62 4.19
N PHE A 54 -3.33 -4.56 5.19
CA PHE A 54 -4.78 -4.86 5.01
C PHE A 54 -5.11 -6.16 4.27
N GLY A 55 -4.43 -7.26 4.61
CA GLY A 55 -4.65 -8.53 3.91
C GLY A 55 -4.11 -8.57 2.47
N MET A 56 -3.50 -7.49 1.98
CA MET A 56 -2.70 -7.46 0.75
C MET A 56 -1.30 -7.98 1.06
N LYS A 57 -0.88 -9.02 0.34
CA LYS A 57 0.54 -9.38 0.19
C LYS A 57 1.20 -8.42 -0.79
N VAL A 58 2.34 -7.89 -0.41
CA VAL A 58 3.18 -7.04 -1.25
C VAL A 58 4.53 -7.74 -1.45
N ALA A 59 4.86 -8.03 -2.70
CA ALA A 59 6.15 -8.56 -3.11
C ALA A 59 6.88 -7.52 -3.95
N GLN A 60 8.07 -7.13 -3.51
CA GLN A 60 8.88 -6.09 -4.14
C GLN A 60 10.13 -6.74 -4.75
N SER A 61 10.43 -6.39 -6.00
CA SER A 61 11.61 -6.85 -6.71
C SER A 61 12.20 -5.72 -7.55
N LYS A 62 13.42 -5.91 -8.08
CA LYS A 62 14.02 -4.96 -9.04
C LYS A 62 13.19 -4.78 -10.31
N LYS A 63 12.29 -5.72 -10.63
CA LYS A 63 11.42 -5.66 -11.82
C LYS A 63 10.13 -4.87 -11.56
N GLY A 64 9.79 -4.61 -10.30
CA GLY A 64 8.56 -3.94 -9.92
C GLY A 64 7.93 -4.54 -8.66
N ILE A 65 6.69 -4.11 -8.41
CA ILE A 65 5.91 -4.44 -7.22
C ILE A 65 4.70 -5.27 -7.64
N VAL A 66 4.47 -6.39 -6.96
CA VAL A 66 3.29 -7.23 -7.10
C VAL A 66 2.47 -7.14 -5.83
N VAL A 67 1.17 -6.89 -5.96
CA VAL A 67 0.21 -6.83 -4.86
C VAL A 67 -0.84 -7.91 -5.08
N SER A 68 -1.14 -8.71 -4.06
CA SER A 68 -2.15 -9.77 -4.12
C SER A 68 -3.03 -9.77 -2.87
N GLN A 69 -4.35 -9.84 -3.07
CA GLN A 69 -5.35 -10.04 -2.00
C GLN A 69 -5.86 -11.48 -1.93
N GLU A 70 -5.23 -12.42 -2.61
CA GLU A 70 -5.69 -13.81 -2.71
C GLU A 70 -5.97 -14.42 -1.32
N LYS A 71 -5.07 -14.17 -0.35
CA LYS A 71 -5.25 -14.65 1.02
C LYS A 71 -6.52 -14.08 1.68
N TYR A 72 -6.77 -12.78 1.53
CA TYR A 72 -7.95 -12.13 2.10
C TYR A 72 -9.24 -12.72 1.51
N VAL A 73 -9.30 -12.89 0.19
CA VAL A 73 -10.44 -13.51 -0.49
C VAL A 73 -10.67 -14.94 -0.01
N LEU A 74 -9.62 -15.76 0.08
CA LEU A 74 -9.71 -17.13 0.56
C LEU A 74 -10.16 -17.21 2.03
N ASP A 75 -9.66 -16.32 2.88
CA ASP A 75 -10.03 -16.26 4.29
C ASP A 75 -11.53 -15.91 4.43
N ILE A 76 -12.05 -14.97 3.63
CA ILE A 76 -13.50 -14.66 3.59
C ILE A 76 -14.31 -15.85 3.09
N LEU A 77 -13.93 -16.47 1.97
CA LEU A 77 -14.64 -17.62 1.41
C LEU A 77 -14.71 -18.78 2.42
N LYS A 78 -13.68 -18.93 3.24
CA LYS A 78 -13.67 -19.92 4.31
C LYS A 78 -14.63 -19.54 5.45
N GLU A 79 -14.63 -18.28 5.87
CA GLU A 79 -15.50 -17.78 6.94
C GLU A 79 -16.99 -17.92 6.61
N ILE A 80 -17.37 -17.65 5.36
CA ILE A 80 -18.77 -17.74 4.92
C ILE A 80 -19.16 -19.15 4.42
N GLY A 81 -18.27 -20.14 4.53
CA GLY A 81 -18.52 -21.52 4.12
C GLY A 81 -18.60 -21.74 2.60
N MET A 82 -18.07 -20.82 1.80
CA MET A 82 -18.11 -20.85 0.32
C MET A 82 -16.82 -21.38 -0.31
N SER A 83 -15.95 -22.05 0.45
CA SER A 83 -14.65 -22.56 -0.04
C SER A 83 -14.79 -23.57 -1.19
N ASN A 84 -15.93 -24.28 -1.24
CA ASN A 84 -16.23 -25.32 -2.23
C ASN A 84 -17.25 -24.85 -3.30
N CYS A 85 -17.61 -23.57 -3.30
CA CYS A 85 -18.54 -23.02 -4.29
C CYS A 85 -17.88 -23.04 -5.69
N ARG A 86 -18.70 -23.23 -6.73
CA ARG A 86 -18.21 -23.16 -8.11
C ARG A 86 -17.70 -21.74 -8.41
N PRO A 87 -16.51 -21.59 -9.02
CA PRO A 87 -16.05 -20.29 -9.48
C PRO A 87 -17.06 -19.69 -10.46
N VAL A 88 -17.31 -18.40 -10.34
CA VAL A 88 -18.06 -17.59 -11.31
C VAL A 88 -17.14 -16.46 -11.74
N ASP A 89 -17.22 -16.10 -13.02
CA ASP A 89 -16.44 -14.98 -13.55
C ASP A 89 -16.80 -13.70 -12.78
N THR A 90 -15.84 -13.20 -12.00
CA THR A 90 -15.94 -11.90 -11.33
C THR A 90 -15.55 -10.81 -12.32
N LEU A 91 -16.28 -9.69 -12.33
CA LEU A 91 -15.99 -8.48 -13.12
C LEU A 91 -14.65 -7.81 -12.82
N MET A 92 -13.85 -8.34 -11.90
CA MET A 92 -12.55 -7.78 -11.54
C MET A 92 -11.57 -8.05 -12.68
N ASP A 93 -11.20 -7.00 -13.42
CA ASP A 93 -10.24 -7.10 -14.52
C ASP A 93 -8.84 -7.38 -13.97
N HIS A 94 -8.40 -8.65 -14.07
CA HIS A 94 -7.13 -9.13 -13.52
C HIS A 94 -5.90 -8.50 -14.20
N ASN A 95 -6.09 -7.83 -15.35
CA ASN A 95 -5.01 -7.29 -16.18
C ASN A 95 -5.12 -5.78 -16.40
N GLN A 96 -5.85 -5.06 -15.55
CA GLN A 96 -5.94 -3.60 -15.66
C GLN A 96 -4.56 -2.99 -15.41
N LYS A 97 -3.81 -2.73 -16.49
CA LYS A 97 -2.56 -1.98 -16.42
C LYS A 97 -2.87 -0.60 -15.86
N LEU A 98 -2.24 -0.27 -14.73
CA LEU A 98 -2.19 1.10 -14.23
C LEU A 98 -1.58 1.96 -15.33
N ARG A 99 -2.42 2.78 -15.96
CA ARG A 99 -1.96 3.73 -16.98
C ARG A 99 -1.28 4.87 -16.24
N ASP A 100 -0.17 5.37 -16.78
CA ASP A 100 0.35 6.67 -16.37
C ASP A 100 -0.74 7.71 -16.66
N ILE A 101 -1.42 8.16 -15.60
CA ILE A 101 -2.35 9.27 -15.70
C ILE A 101 -1.48 10.53 -15.87
N LYS A 102 -1.09 10.81 -17.11
CA LYS A 102 -0.60 12.14 -17.49
C LYS A 102 -1.78 13.09 -17.32
N LYS A 103 -1.85 13.75 -16.17
CA LYS A 103 -2.77 14.86 -15.85
C LYS A 103 -4.24 14.51 -16.14
N GLY A 104 -4.81 13.61 -15.34
CA GLY A 104 -6.22 13.25 -15.42
C GLY A 104 -7.08 14.29 -14.72
N ASP A 105 -8.18 14.65 -15.35
CA ASP A 105 -9.21 15.52 -14.79
C ASP A 105 -9.69 14.99 -13.43
N PRO A 106 -10.08 15.88 -12.48
CA PRO A 106 -10.47 15.48 -11.15
C PRO A 106 -11.68 14.54 -11.20
N ILE A 107 -11.51 13.36 -10.61
CA ILE A 107 -12.60 12.40 -10.39
C ILE A 107 -13.56 13.03 -9.39
N ASP A 108 -14.81 13.19 -9.81
CA ASP A 108 -15.89 13.74 -8.98
C ASP A 108 -16.11 12.85 -7.76
N LYS A 109 -15.96 13.43 -6.57
CA LYS A 109 -16.12 12.74 -5.28
C LYS A 109 -17.60 12.48 -4.95
N ALA A 110 -18.54 12.97 -5.76
CA ALA A 110 -19.98 12.81 -5.55
C ALA A 110 -20.57 11.50 -6.13
N GLN A 111 -19.77 10.60 -6.70
CA GLN A 111 -20.23 9.31 -7.23
C GLN A 111 -19.95 8.09 -6.33
N TYR A 112 -19.79 8.30 -5.03
CA TYR A 112 -19.85 7.23 -4.02
C TYR A 112 -20.90 7.55 -2.96
#